data_AF-A0A090W4J2-F1
#
_entry.id   AF-A0A090W4J2-F1
#
_cell.length_a   1.000
_cell.length_b   1.000
_cell.length_c   1.000
_cell.angle_alpha   90.00
_cell.angle_beta   90.00
_cell.angle_gamma   90.00
#
_symmetry.space_group_name_H-M   'P 1'
#
loop_
_entity.id
_entity.type
_entity.pdbx_description
1 polymer ?
#
loop_
_entity_poly.entity_id
_entity_poly.type
_entity_poly.pdbx_seq_one_letter_code
_entity_poly.pdbx_strand_id
1 'polypeptide(L)'
;MAGTLTLPKAIKKPPVAILISGSGPQNRDAYLKPFNHKPFLVLADYLTKQGIAVLRYDDRGVGESQGKFKDATSFDFALDVEAAIHFLKTRNDIDTSKIGLLAIVKAG
;
A
#
# COMPACT_ATOMS: atom_id res chain seq x y z
N MET A 1 4.90 -8.56 -6.68
CA MET A 1 5.20 -7.58 -5.61
C MET A 1 4.93 -8.24 -4.27
N ALA A 2 5.63 -7.80 -3.22
CA ALA A 2 5.38 -8.22 -1.86
C ALA A 2 4.59 -7.13 -1.11
N GLY A 3 3.68 -7.55 -0.24
CA GLY A 3 2.86 -6.61 0.52
C GLY A 3 2.12 -7.25 1.69
N THR A 4 1.44 -6.41 2.44
CA THR A 4 0.69 -6.76 3.64
C THR A 4 -0.70 -6.15 3.58
N LEU A 5 -1.72 -7.00 3.60
CA LEU A 5 -3.11 -6.62 3.79
C LEU A 5 -3.46 -6.74 5.28
N THR A 6 -3.86 -5.63 5.88
CA THR A 6 -4.30 -5.57 7.29
C THR A 6 -5.82 -5.46 7.32
N LEU A 7 -6.49 -6.32 8.11
CA LEU A 7 -7.94 -6.38 8.19
C LEU A 7 -8.44 -5.92 9.57
N PRO A 8 -9.57 -5.19 9.64
CA PRO A 8 -10.26 -4.92 10.90
C PRO A 8 -10.86 -6.21 11.47
N LYS A 9 -10.85 -6.36 12.80
CA LYS A 9 -11.25 -7.61 13.48
C LYS A 9 -12.75 -7.93 13.38
N ALA A 10 -13.62 -6.93 13.29
CA ALA A 10 -15.07 -7.09 13.50
C ALA A 10 -15.93 -6.66 12.30
N ILE A 11 -15.33 -6.32 11.16
CA ILE A 11 -16.08 -5.89 9.97
C ILE A 11 -16.02 -6.99 8.92
N LYS A 12 -17.19 -7.50 8.55
CA LYS A 12 -17.34 -8.43 7.43
C LYS A 12 -17.22 -7.64 6.13
N LYS A 13 -16.23 -7.96 5.29
CA LYS A 13 -15.97 -7.30 4.01
C LYS A 13 -15.84 -5.77 4.13
N PRO A 14 -14.81 -5.25 4.82
CA PRO A 14 -14.58 -3.81 4.93
C PRO A 14 -14.22 -3.18 3.57
N PRO A 15 -14.42 -1.86 3.39
CA PRO A 15 -13.75 -1.13 2.32
C PRO A 15 -12.24 -1.21 2.50
N VAL A 16 -11.48 -1.01 1.43
CA VAL A 16 -10.02 -1.10 1.47
C VAL A 16 -9.35 0.18 0.95
N ALA A 17 -8.28 0.60 1.63
CA ALA A 17 -7.37 1.63 1.17
C ALA A 17 -6.03 1.01 0.74
N ILE A 18 -5.50 1.45 -0.40
CA ILE A 18 -4.14 1.12 -0.85
C ILE A 18 -3.25 2.32 -0.52
N LEU A 19 -2.20 2.10 0.28
CA LEU A 19 -1.19 3.13 0.54
C LEU A 19 -0.07 3.04 -0.49
N ILE A 20 0.18 4.14 -1.19
CA ILE A 20 1.09 4.24 -2.34
C ILE A 20 2.21 5.23 -2.01
N SER A 21 3.45 4.77 -2.05
CA SER A 21 4.66 5.60 -1.95
C SER A 21 4.95 6.31 -3.27
N GLY A 22 5.40 7.57 -3.20
CA GLY A 22 5.77 8.36 -4.38
C GLY A 22 7.11 9.09 -4.29
N SER A 23 7.94 8.77 -3.30
CA SER A 23 9.10 9.62 -2.91
C SER A 23 10.47 8.97 -3.16
N GLY A 24 10.56 7.99 -4.05
CA GLY A 24 11.74 7.14 -4.22
C GLY A 24 11.49 5.71 -3.73
N PRO A 25 12.53 4.85 -3.68
CA PRO A 25 12.37 3.45 -3.30
C PRO A 25 11.99 3.32 -1.83
N GLN A 26 10.77 2.86 -1.54
CA GLN A 26 10.25 2.67 -0.20
C GLN A 26 9.74 1.24 0.04
N ASN A 27 9.92 0.75 1.26
CA ASN A 27 9.24 -0.47 1.70
C ASN A 27 7.79 -0.16 2.08
N ARG A 28 6.99 -1.20 2.32
CA ARG A 28 5.56 -1.10 2.69
C ARG A 28 5.25 -0.25 3.93
N ASP A 29 6.26 0.06 4.74
CA ASP A 29 6.13 0.91 5.93
C ASP A 29 6.50 2.39 5.68
N ALA A 30 6.99 2.71 4.47
CA ALA A 30 7.58 4.00 4.11
C ALA A 30 8.64 4.46 5.14
N TYR A 31 9.51 3.53 5.55
CA TYR A 31 10.42 3.75 6.68
C TYR A 31 11.36 4.94 6.47
N LEU A 32 11.23 5.95 7.33
CA LEU A 32 12.07 7.13 7.38
C LEU A 32 13.20 6.91 8.39
N LYS A 33 14.33 6.36 7.90
CA LYS A 33 15.51 6.05 8.71
C LYS A 33 15.98 7.20 9.63
N PRO A 34 16.06 8.48 9.18
CA PRO A 34 16.51 9.58 10.05
C PRO A 34 15.61 9.83 11.27
N PHE A 35 14.32 9.49 11.17
CA PHE A 35 13.34 9.73 12.22
C PHE A 35 12.91 8.44 12.94
N ASN A 36 13.47 7.29 12.55
CA ASN A 36 13.02 5.97 12.95
C ASN A 36 11.49 5.82 12.89
N HIS A 37 10.86 6.37 11.85
CA HIS A 37 9.41 6.48 11.75
C HIS A 37 8.86 5.67 10.57
N LYS A 38 7.68 5.07 10.75
CA LYS A 38 7.00 4.21 9.78
C LYS A 38 5.60 4.76 9.50
N PRO A 39 5.47 5.86 8.74
CA PRO A 39 4.19 6.56 8.59
C PRO A 39 3.09 5.68 8.01
N PHE A 40 3.41 4.78 7.06
CA PHE A 40 2.40 3.88 6.50
C PHE A 40 1.93 2.83 7.51
N LEU A 41 2.80 2.40 8.43
CA LEU A 41 2.39 1.49 9.50
C LEU A 41 1.44 2.19 10.48
N VAL A 42 1.71 3.45 10.83
CA VAL A 42 0.83 4.26 11.70
C VAL A 42 -0.52 4.51 11.02
N LEU A 43 -0.52 4.91 9.75
CA LEU A 43 -1.75 5.12 8.99
C LEU A 43 -2.55 3.83 8.84
N ALA A 44 -1.90 2.70 8.58
CA ALA A 44 -2.57 1.41 8.49
C ALA A 44 -3.23 1.02 9.80
N ASP A 45 -2.54 1.17 10.94
CA ASP A 45 -3.11 0.91 12.25
C ASP A 45 -4.34 1.80 12.53
N TYR A 46 -4.24 3.10 12.25
CA TYR A 46 -5.34 4.04 12.44
C TYR A 46 -6.56 3.69 11.57
N LEU A 47 -6.38 3.54 10.25
CA LEU A 47 -7.46 3.23 9.31
C LEU A 47 -8.10 1.86 9.61
N THR A 48 -7.29 0.86 9.97
CA THR A 48 -7.80 -0.46 10.38
C THR A 48 -8.68 -0.36 11.62
N LYS A 49 -8.31 0.46 12.61
CA LYS A 49 -9.14 0.72 13.80
C LYS A 49 -10.45 1.44 13.46
N GLN A 50 -10.50 2.18 12.35
CA GLN A 50 -11.72 2.81 11.82
C GLN A 50 -12.52 1.89 10.88
N GLY A 51 -12.16 0.60 10.76
CA GLY A 51 -12.93 -0.37 9.98
C GLY A 51 -12.57 -0.42 8.50
N ILE A 52 -11.45 0.17 8.09
CA ILE A 52 -10.96 0.16 6.71
C ILE A 52 -9.80 -0.83 6.60
N ALA A 53 -9.89 -1.82 5.72
CA ALA A 53 -8.75 -2.68 5.41
C ALA A 53 -7.65 -1.88 4.73
N VAL A 54 -6.38 -2.22 4.96
CA VAL A 54 -5.27 -1.46 4.38
C VAL A 54 -4.27 -2.39 3.71
N LEU A 55 -4.08 -2.18 2.40
CA LEU A 55 -3.02 -2.82 1.63
C LEU A 55 -1.81 -1.88 1.54
N ARG A 56 -0.65 -2.41 1.89
CA ARG A 56 0.65 -1.75 1.73
C ARG A 56 1.59 -2.70 1.01
N TYR A 57 2.47 -2.20 0.16
CA TYR A 57 3.40 -3.05 -0.60
C TYR A 57 4.78 -2.41 -0.67
N ASP A 58 5.80 -3.24 -0.89
CA ASP A 58 7.14 -2.76 -1.15
C ASP A 58 7.24 -2.31 -2.61
N ASP A 59 7.85 -1.15 -2.85
CA ASP A 59 8.13 -0.68 -4.20
C ASP A 59 9.01 -1.68 -4.96
N ARG A 60 8.99 -1.59 -6.29
CA ARG A 60 9.77 -2.45 -7.19
C ARG A 60 11.26 -2.45 -6.81
N GLY A 61 11.84 -3.62 -6.59
CA GLY A 61 13.25 -3.75 -6.18
C GLY A 61 13.55 -3.31 -4.74
N VAL A 62 12.53 -3.12 -3.90
CA VAL A 62 12.67 -2.78 -2.47
C VAL A 62 12.08 -3.89 -1.61
N GLY A 63 12.67 -4.11 -0.43
CA GLY A 63 12.18 -5.11 0.52
C GLY A 63 12.15 -6.50 -0.12
N GLU A 64 10.95 -7.08 -0.19
CA GLU A 64 10.72 -8.41 -0.79
C GLU A 64 10.18 -8.33 -2.23
N SER A 65 9.93 -7.12 -2.75
CA SER A 65 9.52 -6.91 -4.14
C SER A 65 10.72 -7.03 -5.10
N GLN A 66 10.57 -7.88 -6.12
CA GLN A 66 11.57 -8.06 -7.17
C GLN A 66 11.57 -6.88 -8.17
N GLY A 67 12.54 -6.86 -9.10
CA GLY A 67 12.67 -5.86 -10.16
C GLY A 67 13.65 -4.72 -9.83
N LYS A 68 13.62 -3.64 -10.61
CA LYS A 68 14.50 -2.47 -10.44
C LYS A 68 13.68 -1.18 -10.31
N PHE A 69 13.96 -0.38 -9.29
CA PHE A 69 13.33 0.93 -9.08
C PHE A 69 13.84 2.01 -10.04
N LYS A 70 15.12 1.94 -10.44
CA LYS A 70 15.85 3.01 -11.16
C LYS A 70 15.26 3.38 -12.53
N ASP A 71 14.41 2.51 -13.08
CA ASP A 71 13.79 2.66 -14.40
C ASP A 71 12.27 2.91 -14.30
N ALA A 72 11.72 3.07 -13.09
CA ALA A 72 10.28 3.21 -12.89
C ALA A 72 9.79 4.62 -13.26
N THR A 73 8.87 4.66 -14.21
CA THR A 73 8.13 5.85 -14.64
C THR A 73 6.79 5.97 -13.89
N SER A 74 6.08 7.09 -14.07
CA SER A 74 4.69 7.24 -13.63
C SER A 74 3.76 6.13 -14.14
N PHE A 75 4.07 5.55 -15.32
CA PHE A 75 3.34 4.44 -15.88
C PHE A 75 3.58 3.14 -15.09
N ASP A 76 4.82 2.89 -14.67
CA ASP A 76 5.15 1.71 -13.85
C ASP A 76 4.49 1.77 -12.47
N PHE A 77 4.33 2.97 -11.89
CA PHE A 77 3.55 3.15 -10.67
C PHE A 77 2.05 2.87 -10.89
N ALA A 78 1.50 3.22 -12.05
CA ALA A 78 0.11 2.87 -12.38
C ALA A 78 -0.09 1.35 -12.50
N LEU A 79 0.88 0.64 -13.11
CA LEU A 79 0.86 -0.82 -13.21
C LEU A 79 0.91 -1.51 -11.83
N ASP A 80 1.68 -0.97 -10.89
CA ASP A 80 1.74 -1.50 -9.52
C ASP A 80 0.40 -1.35 -8.80
N VAL A 81 -0.24 -0.19 -8.95
CA VAL A 81 -1.58 0.07 -8.40
C VAL A 81 -2.61 -0.84 -9.06
N GLU A 82 -2.53 -1.04 -10.37
CA GLU A 82 -3.40 -1.97 -11.10
C GLU A 82 -3.23 -3.41 -10.59
N ALA A 83 -1.98 -3.87 -10.40
CA ALA A 83 -1.68 -5.18 -9.84
C ALA A 83 -2.23 -5.33 -8.41
N ALA A 84 -2.12 -4.29 -7.59
CA ALA A 84 -2.69 -4.26 -6.24
C ALA A 84 -4.23 -4.33 -6.27
N ILE A 85 -4.89 -3.60 -7.17
CA ILE A 85 -6.34 -3.67 -7.37
C ILE A 85 -6.75 -5.07 -7.85
N HIS A 86 -6.03 -5.65 -8.80
CA HIS A 86 -6.31 -7.00 -9.30
C HIS A 86 -6.21 -8.04 -8.18
N PHE A 87 -5.16 -7.97 -7.36
CA PHE A 87 -5.02 -8.81 -6.16
C PHE A 87 -6.23 -8.66 -5.24
N LEU A 88 -6.63 -7.42 -4.91
CA LEU A 88 -7.79 -7.17 -4.04
C LEU A 88 -9.10 -7.69 -4.65
N LYS A 89 -9.29 -7.61 -5.97
CA LYS A 89 -10.47 -8.16 -6.65
C LYS A 89 -10.60 -9.68 -6.55
N THR A 90 -9.51 -10.41 -6.27
CA THR A 90 -9.56 -11.87 -6.01
C THR A 90 -10.01 -12.23 -4.60
N ARG A 91 -10.12 -11.25 -3.70
CA ARG A 91 -10.44 -11.47 -2.28
C ARG A 91 -11.95 -11.56 -2.06
N ASN A 92 -12.35 -12.40 -1.10
CA ASN A 92 -13.74 -12.58 -0.69
C ASN A 92 -14.04 -12.02 0.71
N ASP A 93 -13.04 -11.44 1.36
CA ASP A 93 -13.07 -10.96 2.75
C ASP A 93 -12.99 -9.42 2.86
N ILE A 94 -13.07 -8.71 1.73
CA ILE A 94 -13.18 -7.25 1.61
C ILE A 94 -14.34 -6.87 0.67
N ASP A 95 -14.76 -5.60 0.70
CA ASP A 95 -15.71 -5.04 -0.27
C ASP A 95 -14.95 -4.56 -1.52
N THR A 96 -14.92 -5.40 -2.56
CA THR A 96 -14.22 -5.11 -3.81
C THR A 96 -14.85 -3.99 -4.63
N SER A 97 -16.05 -3.51 -4.26
CA SER A 97 -16.66 -2.31 -4.86
C SER A 97 -16.15 -1.01 -4.26
N LYS A 98 -15.41 -1.07 -3.14
CA LYS A 98 -14.90 0.09 -2.39
C LYS A 98 -13.40 0.01 -2.17
N ILE A 99 -12.65 0.41 -3.19
CA ILE A 99 -11.19 0.50 -3.17
C ILE A 99 -10.78 1.97 -3.29
N GLY A 100 -10.19 2.51 -2.23
CA GLY A 100 -9.61 3.85 -2.19
C GLY A 100 -8.09 3.82 -2.39
N LEU A 101 -7.55 4.87 -3.02
CA LEU A 101 -6.11 5.06 -3.21
C LEU A 101 -5.64 6.24 -2.36
N LEU A 102 -4.59 6.05 -1.57
CA LEU A 102 -3.97 7.10 -0.76
C LEU A 102 -2.49 7.15 -1.11
N ALA A 103 -2.06 8.22 -1.77
CA ALA A 103 -0.68 8.43 -2.15
C ALA A 103 -0.02 9.48 -1.25
N ILE A 104 1.22 9.23 -0.82
CA ILE A 104 2.07 10.25 -0.20
C ILE A 104 3.23 10.55 -1.14
N VAL A 105 3.16 11.72 -1.77
CA VAL A 105 4.19 12.27 -2.63
C VAL A 105 5.08 13.22 -1.83
N LYS A 106 6.36 13.26 -2.17
CA LYS A 106 7.25 14.33 -1.69
C LYS A 106 6.79 15.61 -2.38
N ALA A 107 6.42 16.63 -1.61
CA ALA A 107 6.30 17.98 -2.14
C ALA A 107 7.70 18.41 -2.60
N GLY A 108 7.84 18.61 -3.91
CA GLY A 108 9.03 19.21 -4.54
C GLY A 108 8.87 20.70 -4.64
#